data_AF-W2Z1L7-F1
#
_entry.id   AF-W2Z1L7-F1
#
_cell.length_a   1.000
_cell.length_b   1.000
_cell.length_c   1.000
_cell.angle_alpha   90.00
_cell.angle_beta   90.00
_cell.angle_gamma   90.00
#
_symmetry.space_group_name_H-M   'P 1'
#
loop_
_entity.id
_entity.type
_entity.pdbx_description
1 polymer ?
#
loop_
_entity_poly.entity_id
_entity_poly.type
_entity_poly.pdbx_seq_one_letter_code
_entity_poly.pdbx_strand_id
1 'polypeptide(L)'
;MRFYWIVLLIIATFVACTTSKTITNSFSAVADNQNNGRFLMANSAIYEHGEERANFGSFVGSLKKGTSKLAESARLQKFLLQKRNGVEVMKSLKFGYSVQTALKSSKLETLNKYITKFNKKHPDDPISMIGIFRERYGEDAVVKALVSAEMNVESAPNVAKQLQADQLSIWLNSDKSVDDVFQLLKIVQRFDPPAKLDSPKLELLDEYIAKLNSERHGHETLLDALKRGFGGDDKLVSILARAKESPRTVDKAKGLERGLLQQWGQEKLDPTRVMKLLKLDDNPGDALESGKLETFEKYIAQLNKNNPDKEVTLVGMLASKYGEIGVAEASAFTLKYGVANTMNVDTSTDLMAAKLQKQQLELWLNGGMTVDDVFKLLKFEERVRFGTGLKLDTLDEFILLYNRVKKTDEILEDVLTRGLGNDGRVAEMLAKLDALDSNETKKQARKLQKRLFSKWMEEDVKPTSVFSKIFKISEADASDTQKTVASHFKDYYDNVQPTFTDPRRL
;
A
#
# COMPACT_ATOMS: atom_id res chain seq x y z
N MET A 1 -24.64 2.51 13.39
CA MET A 1 -24.25 3.81 13.98
C MET A 1 -22.85 4.27 13.57
N ARG A 2 -21.79 3.44 13.58
CA ARG A 2 -20.42 3.87 13.18
C ARG A 2 -20.29 4.42 11.74
N PHE A 3 -21.04 3.87 10.80
CA PHE A 3 -21.09 4.29 9.38
C PHE A 3 -21.37 5.78 9.21
N TYR A 4 -22.44 6.25 9.87
CA TYR A 4 -22.83 7.65 9.87
C TYR A 4 -21.80 8.55 10.54
N TRP A 5 -21.13 8.09 11.60
CA TRP A 5 -20.18 8.91 12.36
C TRP A 5 -18.86 9.16 11.61
N ILE A 6 -18.33 8.17 10.88
CA ILE A 6 -17.08 8.33 10.12
C ILE A 6 -17.31 9.27 8.93
N VAL A 7 -18.40 9.07 8.18
CA VAL A 7 -18.77 9.92 7.05
C VAL A 7 -19.14 11.34 7.53
N LEU A 8 -19.93 11.49 8.61
CA LEU A 8 -20.23 12.81 9.20
C LEU A 8 -18.99 13.52 9.75
N LEU A 9 -18.02 12.83 10.37
CA LEU A 9 -16.78 13.45 10.86
C LEU A 9 -15.92 14.02 9.71
N ILE A 10 -15.81 13.29 8.60
CA ILE A 10 -15.06 13.74 7.42
C ILE A 10 -15.80 14.88 6.70
N ILE A 11 -17.14 14.86 6.71
CA ILE A 11 -17.98 15.93 6.17
C ILE A 11 -17.93 17.18 7.10
N ALA A 12 -17.94 17.02 8.43
CA ALA A 12 -17.94 18.11 9.41
C ALA A 12 -16.60 18.88 9.47
N THR A 13 -15.48 18.16 9.39
CA THR A 13 -14.11 18.74 9.53
C THR A 13 -13.77 19.79 8.48
N PHE A 14 -14.44 19.83 7.32
CA PHE A 14 -14.15 20.82 6.28
C PHE A 14 -14.96 22.13 6.38
N VAL A 15 -16.09 22.18 7.12
CA VAL A 15 -16.82 23.45 7.30
C VAL A 15 -16.15 24.38 8.31
N ALA A 16 -15.26 23.86 9.16
CA ALA A 16 -14.37 24.70 9.97
C ALA A 16 -13.28 25.42 9.13
N CYS A 17 -13.11 25.09 7.85
CA CYS A 17 -12.17 25.75 6.96
C CYS A 17 -12.85 26.28 5.69
N THR A 18 -13.94 27.05 5.87
CA THR A 18 -14.45 27.95 4.83
C THR A 18 -14.61 29.35 5.40
N THR A 19 -13.48 29.94 5.81
CA THR A 19 -13.33 31.38 5.74
C THR A 19 -12.21 31.66 4.75
N SER A 20 -12.59 32.22 3.61
CA SER A 20 -11.65 32.88 2.70
C SER A 20 -10.99 34.02 3.46
N LYS A 21 -9.84 33.75 4.07
CA LYS A 21 -8.86 34.78 4.38
C LYS A 21 -7.69 34.56 3.44
N THR A 22 -7.58 35.47 2.48
CA THR A 22 -6.34 35.76 1.78
C THR A 22 -5.31 36.10 2.84
N ILE A 23 -4.50 35.12 3.25
CA ILE A 23 -3.29 35.38 4.02
C ILE A 23 -2.20 35.68 3.00
N THR A 24 -2.09 36.96 2.64
CA THR A 24 -0.84 37.50 2.12
C THR A 24 0.20 37.44 3.23
N ASN A 25 0.95 36.35 3.30
CA ASN A 25 2.23 36.35 3.98
C ASN A 25 3.30 36.73 2.96
N SER A 26 3.69 37.99 3.01
CA SER A 26 4.91 38.53 2.42
C SER A 26 6.11 37.71 2.90
N PHE A 27 6.63 36.85 2.04
CA PHE A 27 7.99 36.34 2.18
C PHE A 27 8.93 37.32 1.50
N SER A 28 9.69 38.05 2.30
CA SER A 28 10.87 38.78 1.84
C SER A 28 11.80 37.81 1.12
N ALA A 29 12.21 38.22 -0.07
CA ALA A 29 13.30 37.61 -0.80
C ALA A 29 14.56 37.56 0.09
N VAL A 30 15.00 36.34 0.41
CA VAL A 30 16.39 36.06 0.73
C VAL A 30 16.87 35.11 -0.36
N ALA A 31 17.73 35.67 -1.21
CA ALA A 31 18.46 34.94 -2.22
C ALA A 31 19.44 33.95 -1.59
N ASP A 32 19.66 32.87 -2.34
CA ASP A 32 20.82 31.96 -2.31
C ASP A 32 21.17 31.24 -1.00
N ASN A 33 20.85 29.95 -0.95
CA ASN A 33 21.91 28.93 -0.92
C ASN A 33 21.36 27.54 -1.29
N GLN A 34 21.84 26.96 -2.37
CA GLN A 34 21.65 25.54 -2.69
C GLN A 34 22.27 24.70 -1.56
N ASN A 35 21.48 23.90 -0.86
CA ASN A 35 22.02 22.82 -0.04
C ASN A 35 21.20 21.54 -0.26
N ASN A 36 21.39 20.96 -1.44
CA ASN A 36 21.03 19.57 -1.70
C ASN A 36 22.04 18.69 -0.95
N GLY A 37 21.66 18.20 0.23
CA GLY A 37 22.37 17.13 0.94
C GLY A 37 22.26 15.79 0.22
N ARG A 38 22.77 15.72 -1.01
CA ARG A 38 23.30 14.48 -1.57
C ARG A 38 24.62 14.25 -0.85
N PHE A 39 24.77 13.15 -0.12
CA PHE A 39 26.09 12.66 0.24
C PHE A 39 26.77 12.17 -1.05
N LEU A 40 27.28 13.13 -1.83
CA LEU A 40 28.32 12.90 -2.80
C LEU A 40 29.54 12.50 -1.98
N MET A 41 29.88 11.21 -1.97
CA MET A 41 31.28 10.84 -1.73
C MET A 41 32.07 11.40 -2.90
N ALA A 42 32.63 12.58 -2.69
CA ALA A 42 33.69 13.12 -3.52
C ALA A 42 34.87 12.15 -3.47
N ASN A 43 35.06 11.42 -4.56
CA ASN A 43 36.35 10.89 -4.97
C ASN A 43 36.37 10.86 -6.51
N SER A 44 36.32 12.04 -7.10
CA SER A 44 36.76 12.27 -8.47
C SER A 44 38.18 12.82 -8.43
N ALA A 45 39.16 11.93 -8.38
CA ALA A 45 40.54 12.27 -8.73
C ALA A 45 41.27 10.99 -9.16
N ILE A 46 41.64 10.97 -10.45
CA ILE A 46 42.64 10.13 -11.10
C ILE A 46 42.21 8.68 -11.37
N TYR A 47 41.53 8.47 -12.51
CA TYR A 47 41.64 7.21 -13.25
C TYR A 47 42.57 7.44 -14.43
N GLU A 48 43.86 7.34 -14.14
CA GLU A 48 44.87 7.02 -15.15
C GLU A 48 45.09 5.51 -15.11
N HIS A 49 45.17 4.89 -16.29
CA HIS A 49 45.43 3.48 -16.46
C HIS A 49 46.66 3.01 -15.65
N GLY A 50 46.42 2.23 -14.61
CA GLY A 50 47.47 1.61 -13.82
C GLY A 50 46.87 0.80 -12.67
N GLU A 51 47.37 -0.40 -12.48
CA GLU A 51 46.94 -1.37 -11.48
C GLU A 51 47.07 -0.86 -10.03
N GLU A 52 46.17 0.00 -9.55
CA GLU A 52 46.08 0.32 -8.11
C GLU A 52 45.04 -0.56 -7.42
N ARG A 53 45.35 -1.86 -7.33
CA ARG A 53 44.78 -2.71 -6.28
C ARG A 53 45.27 -2.15 -4.95
N ALA A 54 44.39 -1.46 -4.22
CA ALA A 54 44.61 -1.19 -2.80
C ALA A 54 45.04 -2.50 -2.12
N ASN A 55 46.31 -2.58 -1.73
CA ASN A 55 46.96 -3.84 -1.42
C ASN A 55 46.33 -4.42 -0.14
N PHE A 56 45.45 -5.43 -0.26
CA PHE A 56 44.85 -6.14 0.89
C PHE A 56 45.91 -6.59 1.91
N GLY A 57 47.14 -6.88 1.43
CA GLY A 57 48.30 -7.17 2.28
C GLY A 57 48.72 -6.01 3.21
N SER A 58 48.51 -4.75 2.81
CA SER A 58 48.74 -3.54 3.62
C SER A 58 47.76 -3.46 4.78
N PHE A 59 46.47 -3.68 4.51
CA PHE A 59 45.42 -3.63 5.55
C PHE A 59 45.60 -4.73 6.59
N VAL A 60 45.93 -5.94 6.16
CA VAL A 60 46.09 -7.08 7.07
C VAL A 60 47.47 -7.10 7.74
N GLY A 61 48.50 -6.52 7.11
CA GLY A 61 49.85 -6.42 7.68
C GLY A 61 49.95 -5.58 8.96
N SER A 62 48.89 -4.84 9.31
CA SER A 62 48.77 -4.05 10.54
C SER A 62 48.34 -4.88 11.78
N LEU A 63 47.90 -6.14 11.61
CA LEU A 63 47.58 -7.06 12.72
C LEU A 63 48.87 -7.66 13.32
N LYS A 64 49.08 -7.46 14.63
CA LYS A 64 50.30 -7.84 15.40
C LYS A 64 50.96 -9.16 14.95
N LYS A 65 52.24 -9.06 14.52
CA LYS A 65 53.11 -10.18 14.13
C LYS A 65 53.67 -10.93 15.34
N GLY A 66 53.61 -12.26 15.31
CA GLY A 66 54.12 -13.13 16.38
C GLY A 66 54.77 -14.45 15.92
N THR A 67 55.12 -14.61 14.64
CA THR A 67 55.70 -15.86 14.11
C THR A 67 56.96 -15.63 13.30
N SER A 68 57.95 -16.53 13.41
CA SER A 68 59.21 -16.46 12.64
C SER A 68 58.97 -16.65 11.13
N LYS A 69 59.63 -15.82 10.30
CA LYS A 69 59.47 -15.82 8.83
C LYS A 69 59.73 -17.20 8.19
N LEU A 70 60.69 -17.95 8.73
CA LEU A 70 61.06 -19.29 8.24
C LEU A 70 59.93 -20.31 8.49
N ALA A 71 59.35 -20.34 9.69
CA ALA A 71 58.25 -21.26 10.01
C ALA A 71 56.99 -20.97 9.17
N GLU A 72 56.69 -19.69 8.91
CA GLU A 72 55.58 -19.29 8.03
C GLU A 72 55.81 -19.76 6.58
N SER A 73 57.04 -19.62 6.07
CA SER A 73 57.39 -20.04 4.72
C SER A 73 57.24 -21.55 4.50
N ALA A 74 57.75 -22.36 5.43
CA ALA A 74 57.62 -23.82 5.39
C ALA A 74 56.14 -24.27 5.49
N ARG A 75 55.35 -23.59 6.32
CA ARG A 75 53.91 -23.85 6.45
C ARG A 75 53.15 -23.55 5.15
N LEU A 76 53.44 -22.42 4.50
CA LEU A 76 52.83 -22.06 3.22
C LEU A 76 53.17 -23.07 2.12
N GLN A 77 54.41 -23.57 2.09
CA GLN A 77 54.82 -24.60 1.13
C GLN A 77 54.09 -25.93 1.39
N LYS A 78 53.95 -26.33 2.66
CA LYS A 78 53.12 -27.48 3.05
C LYS A 78 51.67 -27.32 2.60
N PHE A 79 51.08 -26.12 2.74
CA PHE A 79 49.72 -25.86 2.26
C PHE A 79 49.61 -26.00 0.74
N LEU A 80 50.52 -25.40 -0.03
CA LEU A 80 50.52 -25.51 -1.49
C LEU A 80 50.69 -26.96 -2.00
N LEU A 81 51.37 -27.82 -1.24
CA LEU A 81 51.55 -29.24 -1.59
C LEU A 81 50.37 -30.11 -1.18
N GLN A 82 49.75 -29.85 -0.03
CA GLN A 82 48.80 -30.77 0.62
C GLN A 82 47.35 -30.30 0.60
N LYS A 83 47.09 -29.00 0.41
CA LYS A 83 45.76 -28.40 0.56
C LYS A 83 45.42 -27.65 -0.70
N ARG A 84 44.55 -28.24 -1.51
CA ARG A 84 44.23 -27.73 -2.85
C ARG A 84 43.20 -26.59 -2.84
N ASN A 85 42.48 -26.39 -1.73
CA ASN A 85 41.49 -25.32 -1.59
C ASN A 85 41.74 -24.44 -0.35
N GLY A 86 41.22 -23.22 -0.39
CA GLY A 86 41.40 -22.25 0.70
C GLY A 86 40.65 -22.59 1.99
N VAL A 87 39.56 -23.37 1.92
CA VAL A 87 38.76 -23.78 3.08
C VAL A 87 39.54 -24.71 3.99
N GLU A 88 40.29 -25.67 3.42
CA GLU A 88 41.20 -26.54 4.16
C GLU A 88 42.32 -25.76 4.85
N VAL A 89 42.84 -24.72 4.19
CA VAL A 89 43.82 -23.80 4.78
C VAL A 89 43.21 -23.05 5.97
N MET A 90 41.99 -22.53 5.84
CA MET A 90 41.27 -21.89 6.95
C MET A 90 41.04 -22.85 8.12
N LYS A 91 40.63 -24.09 7.86
CA LYS A 91 40.45 -25.12 8.89
C LYS A 91 41.76 -25.38 9.65
N SER A 92 42.86 -25.43 8.91
CA SER A 92 44.20 -25.67 9.45
C SER A 92 44.81 -24.50 10.20
N LEU A 93 44.41 -23.28 9.82
CA LEU A 93 44.74 -22.05 10.54
C LEU A 93 43.79 -21.84 11.73
N LYS A 94 42.67 -22.55 11.83
CA LYS A 94 41.68 -22.44 12.92
C LYS A 94 41.08 -21.03 12.98
N PHE A 95 40.44 -20.57 11.89
CA PHE A 95 39.82 -19.24 11.76
C PHE A 95 38.55 -19.00 12.63
N GLY A 96 38.05 -20.02 13.36
CA GLY A 96 36.80 -19.93 14.12
C GLY A 96 35.57 -20.34 13.31
N TYR A 97 34.38 -20.33 13.89
CA TYR A 97 33.14 -20.80 13.22
C TYR A 97 32.26 -19.67 12.65
N SER A 98 32.60 -18.40 12.93
CA SER A 98 31.86 -17.24 12.41
C SER A 98 32.72 -16.37 11.49
N VAL A 99 32.06 -15.56 10.67
CA VAL A 99 32.70 -14.58 9.78
C VAL A 99 33.33 -13.46 10.60
N GLN A 100 32.64 -12.99 11.65
CA GLN A 100 33.10 -11.91 12.53
C GLN A 100 34.43 -12.24 13.19
N THR A 101 34.62 -13.48 13.66
CA THR A 101 35.91 -13.92 14.22
C THR A 101 36.99 -14.01 13.15
N ALA A 102 36.64 -14.41 11.93
CA ALA A 102 37.60 -14.50 10.83
C ALA A 102 38.08 -13.14 10.33
N LEU A 103 37.17 -12.15 10.23
CA LEU A 103 37.51 -10.78 9.83
C LEU A 103 38.52 -10.11 10.77
N LYS A 104 38.51 -10.49 12.06
CA LYS A 104 39.45 -9.97 13.08
C LYS A 104 40.74 -10.78 13.19
N SER A 105 40.88 -11.87 12.42
CA SER A 105 41.98 -12.81 12.62
C SER A 105 43.28 -12.29 12.01
N SER A 106 44.36 -12.24 12.80
CA SER A 106 45.72 -11.99 12.27
C SER A 106 46.17 -13.02 11.23
N LYS A 107 45.51 -14.17 11.17
CA LYS A 107 45.78 -15.27 10.23
C LYS A 107 45.35 -14.94 8.80
N LEU A 108 44.57 -13.86 8.60
CA LEU A 108 44.23 -13.33 7.29
C LEU A 108 45.49 -13.05 6.46
N GLU A 109 46.60 -12.63 7.09
CA GLU A 109 47.84 -12.31 6.36
C GLU A 109 48.43 -13.56 5.72
N THR A 110 48.51 -14.65 6.50
CA THR A 110 49.01 -15.94 6.03
C THR A 110 48.10 -16.53 4.95
N LEU A 111 46.78 -16.39 5.10
CA LEU A 111 45.82 -16.84 4.08
C LEU A 111 45.95 -16.01 2.79
N ASN A 112 46.15 -14.70 2.87
CA ASN A 112 46.38 -13.85 1.70
C ASN A 112 47.68 -14.20 0.97
N LYS A 113 48.77 -14.48 1.72
CA LYS A 113 50.03 -14.97 1.13
C LYS A 113 49.85 -16.32 0.43
N TYR A 114 49.03 -17.22 0.99
CA TYR A 114 48.68 -18.48 0.36
C TYR A 114 47.92 -18.24 -0.96
N ILE A 115 46.85 -17.45 -0.94
CA ILE A 115 46.05 -17.09 -2.13
C ILE A 115 46.93 -16.51 -3.23
N THR A 116 47.79 -15.55 -2.89
CA THR A 116 48.72 -14.92 -3.84
C THR A 116 49.65 -15.96 -4.50
N LYS A 117 50.20 -16.90 -3.72
CA LYS A 117 51.08 -17.96 -4.26
C LYS A 117 50.31 -19.01 -5.05
N PHE A 118 49.08 -19.32 -4.65
CA PHE A 118 48.21 -20.27 -5.33
C PHE A 118 47.81 -19.73 -6.71
N ASN A 119 47.29 -18.51 -6.78
CA ASN A 119 46.85 -17.89 -8.04
C ASN A 119 48.00 -17.69 -9.03
N LYS A 120 49.23 -17.43 -8.54
CA LYS A 120 50.43 -17.39 -9.41
C LYS A 120 50.76 -18.74 -10.05
N LYS A 121 50.39 -19.86 -9.41
CA LYS A 121 50.58 -21.21 -9.94
C LYS A 121 49.38 -21.73 -10.73
N HIS A 122 48.20 -21.16 -10.50
CA HIS A 122 46.93 -21.54 -11.09
C HIS A 122 46.23 -20.29 -11.66
N PRO A 123 46.79 -19.68 -12.73
CA PRO A 123 46.24 -18.45 -13.29
C PRO A 123 44.84 -18.65 -13.90
N ASP A 124 44.53 -19.88 -14.36
CA ASP A 124 43.26 -20.22 -15.00
C ASP A 124 42.13 -20.52 -13.99
N ASP A 125 42.46 -20.74 -12.72
CA ASP A 125 41.49 -21.00 -11.64
C ASP A 125 41.87 -20.24 -10.36
N PRO A 126 41.79 -18.89 -10.38
CA PRO A 126 42.19 -18.08 -9.26
C PRO A 126 41.16 -18.15 -8.13
N ILE A 127 41.63 -18.32 -6.90
CA ILE A 127 40.81 -18.24 -5.69
C ILE A 127 40.86 -16.83 -5.08
N SER A 128 39.81 -16.44 -4.35
CA SER A 128 39.75 -15.16 -3.65
C SER A 128 39.42 -15.34 -2.17
N MET A 129 39.83 -14.38 -1.33
CA MET A 129 39.54 -14.42 0.10
C MET A 129 38.03 -14.51 0.36
N ILE A 130 37.26 -13.67 -0.34
CA ILE A 130 35.81 -13.65 -0.20
C ILE A 130 35.13 -14.92 -0.74
N GLY A 131 35.65 -15.50 -1.81
CA GLY A 131 35.20 -16.79 -2.33
C GLY A 131 35.36 -17.91 -1.30
N ILE A 132 36.51 -17.97 -0.65
CA ILE A 132 36.77 -18.95 0.42
C ILE A 132 35.84 -18.73 1.62
N PHE A 133 35.58 -17.47 1.99
CA PHE A 133 34.66 -17.14 3.09
C PHE A 133 33.23 -17.60 2.77
N ARG A 134 32.76 -17.38 1.54
CA ARG A 134 31.44 -17.83 1.07
C ARG A 134 31.32 -19.33 1.03
N GLU A 135 32.34 -20.03 0.52
CA GLU A 135 32.38 -21.49 0.49
C GLU A 135 32.31 -22.09 1.91
N ARG A 136 32.96 -21.43 2.87
CA ARG A 136 33.01 -21.91 4.26
C ARG A 136 31.79 -21.56 5.12
N TYR A 137 31.33 -20.31 5.03
CA TYR A 137 30.32 -19.76 5.95
C TYR A 137 28.95 -19.56 5.30
N GLY A 138 28.87 -19.63 3.97
CA GLY A 138 27.67 -19.35 3.20
C GLY A 138 27.51 -17.88 2.84
N GLU A 139 26.91 -17.64 1.67
CA GLU A 139 26.71 -16.30 1.08
C GLU A 139 25.99 -15.33 2.03
N ASP A 140 24.86 -15.75 2.62
CA ASP A 140 24.02 -14.91 3.49
C ASP A 140 24.76 -14.45 4.76
N ALA A 141 25.51 -15.34 5.38
CA ALA A 141 26.27 -15.05 6.60
C ALA A 141 27.42 -14.08 6.32
N VAL A 142 28.08 -14.24 5.18
CA VAL A 142 29.19 -13.37 4.76
C VAL A 142 28.69 -11.97 4.45
N VAL A 143 27.66 -11.81 3.61
CA VAL A 143 27.12 -10.49 3.25
C VAL A 143 26.67 -9.71 4.50
N LYS A 144 25.89 -10.34 5.38
CA LYS A 144 25.43 -9.68 6.61
C LYS A 144 26.60 -9.27 7.50
N ALA A 145 27.60 -10.14 7.65
CA ALA A 145 28.74 -9.87 8.50
C ALA A 145 29.65 -8.77 7.95
N LEU A 146 29.82 -8.67 6.62
CA LEU A 146 30.61 -7.61 5.99
C LEU A 146 29.96 -6.25 6.23
N VAL A 147 28.69 -6.07 5.84
CA VAL A 147 28.00 -4.78 6.03
C VAL A 147 27.94 -4.39 7.51
N SER A 148 27.66 -5.34 8.40
CA SER A 148 27.67 -5.07 9.85
C SER A 148 29.06 -4.69 10.38
N ALA A 149 30.13 -5.23 9.79
CA ALA A 149 31.50 -4.95 10.19
C ALA A 149 31.98 -3.56 9.74
N GLU A 150 31.42 -3.01 8.66
CA GLU A 150 31.74 -1.67 8.18
C GLU A 150 31.20 -0.57 9.09
N MET A 151 30.04 -0.81 9.69
CA MET A 151 29.39 0.14 10.61
C MET A 151 30.02 0.15 12.00
N ASN A 152 30.94 -0.78 12.30
CA ASN A 152 31.53 -0.95 13.63
C ASN A 152 33.05 -0.82 13.58
N VAL A 153 33.59 0.24 14.20
CA VAL A 153 35.04 0.50 14.25
C VAL A 153 35.82 -0.66 14.89
N GLU A 154 35.20 -1.36 15.84
CA GLU A 154 35.77 -2.55 16.50
C GLU A 154 35.74 -3.84 15.63
N SER A 155 35.21 -3.77 14.41
CA SER A 155 34.93 -4.93 13.54
C SER A 155 35.82 -5.05 12.31
N ALA A 156 37.02 -4.46 12.33
CA ALA A 156 37.96 -4.45 11.19
C ALA A 156 37.32 -3.87 9.91
N PRO A 157 36.77 -2.65 9.96
CA PRO A 157 35.94 -2.08 8.89
C PRO A 157 36.68 -1.99 7.55
N ASN A 158 37.99 -1.76 7.55
CA ASN A 158 38.79 -1.70 6.32
C ASN A 158 38.91 -3.06 5.62
N VAL A 159 38.99 -4.15 6.38
CA VAL A 159 39.01 -5.50 5.81
C VAL A 159 37.64 -5.83 5.21
N ALA A 160 36.56 -5.46 5.91
CA ALA A 160 35.20 -5.65 5.42
C ALA A 160 34.97 -4.90 4.09
N LYS A 161 35.29 -3.60 4.04
CA LYS A 161 35.21 -2.77 2.83
C LYS A 161 35.97 -3.35 1.65
N GLN A 162 37.21 -3.81 1.89
CA GLN A 162 38.00 -4.39 0.81
C GLN A 162 37.39 -5.71 0.31
N LEU A 163 36.91 -6.57 1.21
CA LEU A 163 36.25 -7.82 0.82
C LEU A 163 34.93 -7.58 0.09
N GLN A 164 34.18 -6.54 0.45
CA GLN A 164 32.98 -6.12 -0.27
C GLN A 164 33.35 -5.62 -1.68
N ALA A 165 34.35 -4.75 -1.81
CA ALA A 165 34.84 -4.26 -3.11
C ALA A 165 35.36 -5.41 -4.01
N ASP A 166 36.06 -6.39 -3.43
CA ASP A 166 36.49 -7.60 -4.11
C ASP A 166 35.27 -8.42 -4.59
N GLN A 167 34.23 -8.55 -3.76
CA GLN A 167 32.99 -9.24 -4.11
C GLN A 167 32.28 -8.59 -5.30
N LEU A 168 32.14 -7.26 -5.29
CA LEU A 168 31.52 -6.50 -6.37
C LEU A 168 32.31 -6.66 -7.68
N SER A 169 33.64 -6.63 -7.59
CA SER A 169 34.53 -6.82 -8.75
C SER A 169 34.46 -8.24 -9.30
N ILE A 170 34.34 -9.26 -8.44
CA ILE A 170 34.16 -10.65 -8.88
C ILE A 170 32.84 -10.79 -9.65
N TRP A 171 31.75 -10.25 -9.13
CA TRP A 171 30.46 -10.28 -9.83
C TRP A 171 30.52 -9.57 -11.17
N LEU A 172 31.16 -8.41 -11.22
CA LEU A 172 31.33 -7.65 -12.45
C LEU A 172 32.19 -8.41 -13.48
N ASN A 173 33.33 -8.96 -13.08
CA ASN A 173 34.23 -9.68 -13.98
C ASN A 173 33.68 -11.04 -14.42
N SER A 174 32.69 -11.57 -13.70
CA SER A 174 31.96 -12.79 -14.06
C SER A 174 30.69 -12.51 -14.87
N ASP A 175 30.58 -11.31 -15.45
CA ASP A 175 29.44 -10.88 -16.28
C ASP A 175 28.07 -11.08 -15.63
N LYS A 176 27.97 -10.99 -14.30
CA LYS A 176 26.68 -11.10 -13.63
C LYS A 176 25.79 -9.93 -14.02
N SER A 177 24.52 -10.20 -14.28
CA SER A 177 23.51 -9.15 -14.37
C SER A 177 23.09 -8.70 -12.97
N VAL A 178 22.42 -7.56 -12.90
CA VAL A 178 21.79 -7.09 -11.65
C VAL A 178 20.75 -8.10 -11.16
N ASP A 179 20.04 -8.76 -12.09
CA ASP A 179 19.05 -9.78 -11.75
C ASP A 179 19.73 -11.05 -11.19
N ASP A 180 20.90 -11.44 -11.70
CA ASP A 180 21.69 -12.55 -11.12
C ASP A 180 22.13 -12.22 -9.70
N VAL A 181 22.65 -11.01 -9.46
CA VAL A 181 23.07 -10.59 -8.13
C VAL A 181 21.88 -10.47 -7.18
N PHE A 182 20.74 -9.96 -7.65
CA PHE A 182 19.49 -9.92 -6.90
C PHE A 182 19.06 -11.32 -6.42
N GLN A 183 19.13 -12.32 -7.31
CA GLN A 183 18.81 -13.72 -6.99
C GLN A 183 19.84 -14.35 -6.05
N LEU A 184 21.14 -14.11 -6.27
CA LEU A 184 22.23 -14.59 -5.41
C LEU A 184 22.08 -14.09 -3.97
N LEU A 185 21.72 -12.82 -3.83
CA LEU A 185 21.46 -12.21 -2.53
C LEU A 185 20.18 -12.72 -1.88
N LYS A 186 19.31 -13.43 -2.62
CA LYS A 186 18.03 -13.96 -2.13
C LYS A 186 17.18 -12.86 -1.49
N ILE A 187 17.08 -11.71 -2.17
CA ILE A 187 16.28 -10.55 -1.71
C ILE A 187 14.79 -10.92 -1.67
N VAL A 188 14.34 -11.79 -2.57
CA VAL A 188 12.98 -12.34 -2.57
C VAL A 188 12.95 -13.71 -1.88
N GLN A 189 12.31 -13.78 -0.72
CA GLN A 189 11.80 -15.04 -0.15
C GLN A 189 10.34 -14.84 0.25
N ARG A 190 9.51 -15.84 -0.02
CA ARG A 190 8.04 -15.76 0.01
C ARG A 190 7.43 -15.33 1.36
N PHE A 191 8.16 -15.45 2.46
CA PHE A 191 7.57 -15.37 3.80
C PHE A 191 7.70 -14.01 4.50
N ASP A 192 8.56 -13.09 4.02
CA ASP A 192 8.68 -11.75 4.64
C ASP A 192 9.32 -10.67 3.73
N PRO A 193 8.68 -10.25 2.62
CA PRO A 193 9.23 -9.21 1.75
C PRO A 193 9.44 -7.82 2.41
N PRO A 194 8.51 -7.28 3.23
CA PRO A 194 8.65 -5.95 3.83
C PRO A 194 9.89 -5.80 4.71
N ALA A 195 10.21 -6.80 5.54
CA ALA A 195 11.37 -6.75 6.44
C ALA A 195 12.72 -6.80 5.71
N LYS A 196 12.75 -7.03 4.40
CA LYS A 196 13.98 -7.06 3.58
C LYS A 196 14.37 -5.71 2.99
N LEU A 197 13.51 -4.70 3.04
CA LEU A 197 13.87 -3.37 2.57
C LEU A 197 14.92 -2.67 3.46
N ASP A 198 15.05 -3.10 4.71
CA ASP A 198 16.10 -2.71 5.66
C ASP A 198 17.25 -3.75 5.70
N SER A 199 17.39 -4.56 4.65
CA SER A 199 18.45 -5.57 4.60
C SER A 199 19.76 -4.98 4.09
N PRO A 200 20.90 -5.30 4.74
CA PRO A 200 22.25 -5.08 4.21
C PRO A 200 22.47 -5.55 2.77
N LYS A 201 21.70 -6.54 2.33
CA LYS A 201 21.76 -7.07 0.97
C LYS A 201 21.25 -6.08 -0.06
N LEU A 202 20.28 -5.26 0.31
CA LEU A 202 19.72 -4.26 -0.61
C LEU A 202 20.74 -3.14 -0.85
N GLU A 203 21.50 -2.76 0.18
CA GLU A 203 22.62 -1.81 0.07
C GLU A 203 23.72 -2.37 -0.83
N LEU A 204 24.11 -3.64 -0.62
CA LEU A 204 25.11 -4.29 -1.47
C LEU A 204 24.68 -4.42 -2.93
N LEU A 205 23.39 -4.63 -3.19
CA LEU A 205 22.84 -4.60 -4.55
C LEU A 205 22.94 -3.21 -5.17
N ASP A 206 22.61 -2.16 -4.42
CA ASP A 206 22.66 -0.76 -4.87
C ASP A 206 24.11 -0.34 -5.21
N GLU A 207 25.08 -0.74 -4.38
CA GLU A 207 26.51 -0.57 -4.67
C GLU A 207 26.96 -1.32 -5.92
N TYR A 208 26.46 -2.54 -6.10
CA TYR A 208 26.75 -3.31 -7.31
C TYR A 208 26.21 -2.61 -8.57
N ILE A 209 24.97 -2.11 -8.51
CA ILE A 209 24.37 -1.34 -9.60
C ILE A 209 25.21 -0.09 -9.91
N ALA A 210 25.65 0.64 -8.88
CA ALA A 210 26.49 1.81 -9.05
C ALA A 210 27.82 1.47 -9.76
N LYS A 211 28.50 0.40 -9.33
CA LYS A 211 29.75 -0.08 -9.94
C LYS A 211 29.55 -0.56 -11.38
N LEU A 212 28.49 -1.34 -11.61
CA LEU A 212 28.13 -1.85 -12.93
C LEU A 212 27.89 -0.68 -13.91
N ASN A 213 27.09 0.31 -13.49
CA ASN A 213 26.80 1.48 -14.30
C ASN A 213 28.03 2.32 -14.59
N SER A 214 28.92 2.50 -13.60
CA SER A 214 30.15 3.27 -13.81
C SER A 214 31.13 2.59 -14.76
N GLU A 215 31.29 1.26 -14.66
CA GLU A 215 32.31 0.53 -15.43
C GLU A 215 31.82 0.05 -16.79
N ARG A 216 30.50 -0.12 -16.95
CA ARG A 216 29.88 -0.56 -18.21
C ARG A 216 29.01 0.51 -18.87
N HIS A 217 29.04 1.74 -18.37
CA HIS A 217 28.20 2.86 -18.85
C HIS A 217 26.69 2.51 -18.88
N GLY A 218 26.25 1.77 -17.87
CA GLY A 218 24.85 1.35 -17.70
C GLY A 218 23.96 2.43 -17.09
N HIS A 219 22.65 2.19 -17.13
CA HIS A 219 21.61 3.04 -16.54
C HIS A 219 20.66 2.26 -15.62
N GLU A 220 21.11 1.11 -15.12
CA GLU A 220 20.27 0.27 -14.27
C GLU A 220 19.97 0.97 -12.95
N THR A 221 18.79 0.80 -12.39
CA THR A 221 18.43 1.42 -11.11
C THR A 221 18.02 0.36 -10.09
N LEU A 222 18.21 0.66 -8.80
CA LEU A 222 17.69 -0.20 -7.73
C LEU A 222 16.18 -0.40 -7.86
N LEU A 223 15.45 0.64 -8.28
CA LEU A 223 14.00 0.58 -8.48
C LEU A 223 13.64 -0.42 -9.59
N ASP A 224 14.30 -0.37 -10.74
CA ASP A 224 14.05 -1.30 -11.85
C ASP A 224 14.39 -2.74 -11.48
N ALA A 225 15.50 -2.95 -10.75
CA ALA A 225 15.86 -4.25 -10.20
C ALA A 225 14.80 -4.78 -9.22
N LEU A 226 14.24 -3.92 -8.35
CA LEU A 226 13.18 -4.30 -7.43
C LEU A 226 11.86 -4.58 -8.16
N LYS A 227 11.50 -3.80 -9.17
CA LYS A 227 10.32 -4.03 -10.02
C LYS A 227 10.39 -5.41 -10.68
N ARG A 228 11.53 -5.75 -11.31
CA ARG A 228 11.75 -7.07 -11.92
C ARG A 228 11.76 -8.17 -10.86
N GLY A 229 12.53 -7.98 -9.78
CA GLY A 229 12.71 -8.98 -8.73
C GLY A 229 11.42 -9.32 -7.98
N PHE A 230 10.60 -8.34 -7.63
CA PHE A 230 9.30 -8.57 -6.97
C PHE A 230 8.19 -8.94 -7.96
N GLY A 231 8.43 -8.76 -9.26
CA GLY A 231 7.57 -9.26 -10.33
C GLY A 231 6.43 -8.33 -10.73
N GLY A 232 6.70 -7.01 -10.74
CA GLY A 232 5.80 -5.97 -11.25
C GLY A 232 5.65 -4.75 -10.32
N ASP A 233 5.16 -3.65 -10.89
CA ASP A 233 4.81 -2.43 -10.16
C ASP A 233 3.71 -2.70 -9.11
N ASP A 234 2.69 -3.50 -9.44
CA ASP A 234 1.60 -3.89 -8.54
C ASP A 234 2.12 -4.53 -7.25
N LYS A 235 3.02 -5.52 -7.38
CA LYS A 235 3.59 -6.24 -6.24
C LYS A 235 4.56 -5.36 -5.45
N LEU A 236 5.37 -4.56 -6.13
CA LEU A 236 6.27 -3.62 -5.46
C LEU A 236 5.47 -2.63 -4.61
N VAL A 237 4.41 -2.03 -5.15
CA VAL A 237 3.56 -1.09 -4.42
C VAL A 237 2.91 -1.73 -3.19
N SER A 238 2.39 -2.96 -3.29
CA SER A 238 1.86 -3.69 -2.12
C SER A 238 2.93 -3.95 -1.04
N ILE A 239 4.17 -4.23 -1.44
CA ILE A 239 5.29 -4.42 -0.51
C ILE A 239 5.68 -3.11 0.16
N LEU A 240 5.76 -2.01 -0.61
CA LEU A 240 6.06 -0.68 -0.09
C LEU A 240 4.97 -0.19 0.87
N ALA A 241 3.70 -0.47 0.57
CA ALA A 241 2.58 -0.15 1.45
C ALA A 241 2.75 -0.80 2.84
N ARG A 242 3.00 -2.10 2.89
CA ARG A 242 3.27 -2.82 4.15
C ARG A 242 4.56 -2.35 4.83
N ALA A 243 5.60 -2.05 4.07
CA ALA A 243 6.86 -1.56 4.63
C ALA A 243 6.73 -0.16 5.26
N LYS A 244 5.73 0.66 4.87
CA LYS A 244 5.43 1.93 5.55
C LYS A 244 4.88 1.74 6.96
N GLU A 245 4.37 0.56 7.31
CA GLU A 245 3.83 0.26 8.64
C GLU A 245 4.92 0.02 9.70
N SER A 246 6.16 -0.25 9.29
CA SER A 246 7.28 -0.46 10.22
C SER A 246 8.19 0.76 10.29
N PRO A 247 8.51 1.26 11.51
CA PRO A 247 9.46 2.37 11.70
C PRO A 247 10.84 2.12 11.09
N ARG A 248 11.25 0.86 10.93
CA ARG A 248 12.56 0.49 10.35
C ARG A 248 12.62 0.66 8.84
N THR A 249 11.50 0.50 8.14
CA THR A 249 11.46 0.45 6.66
C THR A 249 10.74 1.64 6.05
N VAL A 250 10.06 2.48 6.85
CA VAL A 250 9.20 3.57 6.37
C VAL A 250 9.93 4.58 5.48
N ASP A 251 11.14 4.99 5.83
CA ASP A 251 11.87 6.00 5.07
C ASP A 251 12.35 5.46 3.72
N LYS A 252 12.88 4.23 3.69
CA LYS A 252 13.26 3.54 2.45
C LYS A 252 12.03 3.30 1.58
N ALA A 253 10.91 2.87 2.17
CA ALA A 253 9.66 2.63 1.45
C ALA A 253 9.11 3.92 0.81
N LYS A 254 9.09 5.03 1.54
CA LYS A 254 8.72 6.35 1.00
C LYS A 254 9.68 6.84 -0.08
N GLY A 255 10.98 6.58 0.07
CA GLY A 255 11.98 6.89 -0.94
C GLY A 255 11.73 6.15 -2.26
N LEU A 256 11.48 4.84 -2.17
CA LEU A 256 11.17 4.00 -3.33
C LEU A 256 9.81 4.36 -3.97
N GLU A 257 8.77 4.63 -3.18
CA GLU A 257 7.47 5.11 -3.67
C GLU A 257 7.63 6.43 -4.45
N ARG A 258 8.42 7.38 -3.91
CA ARG A 258 8.71 8.64 -4.59
C ARG A 258 9.47 8.44 -5.90
N GLY A 259 10.46 7.55 -5.91
CA GLY A 259 11.20 7.19 -7.12
C GLY A 259 10.29 6.61 -8.20
N LEU A 260 9.36 5.73 -7.80
CA LEU A 260 8.36 5.14 -8.70
C LEU A 260 7.43 6.18 -9.32
N LEU A 261 6.88 7.10 -8.51
CA LEU A 261 6.05 8.19 -8.98
C LEU A 261 6.81 9.13 -9.93
N GLN A 262 8.08 9.42 -9.63
CA GLN A 262 8.94 10.22 -10.49
C GLN A 262 9.21 9.53 -11.83
N GLN A 263 9.49 8.22 -11.82
CA GLN A 263 9.72 7.43 -13.03
C GLN A 263 8.47 7.45 -13.92
N TRP A 264 7.28 7.15 -13.39
CA TRP A 264 6.03 7.20 -14.16
C TRP A 264 5.74 8.61 -14.71
N GLY A 265 6.09 9.66 -13.97
CA GLY A 265 5.99 11.05 -14.43
C GLY A 265 6.96 11.39 -15.57
N GLN A 266 8.21 10.94 -15.49
CA GLN A 266 9.24 11.16 -16.52
C GLN A 266 8.94 10.38 -17.81
N GLU A 267 8.44 9.17 -17.67
CA GLU A 267 7.95 8.34 -18.78
C GLU A 267 6.63 8.87 -19.38
N LYS A 268 6.02 9.88 -18.75
CA LYS A 268 4.71 10.46 -19.14
C LYS A 268 3.65 9.38 -19.31
N LEU A 269 3.60 8.43 -18.38
CA LEU A 269 2.60 7.37 -18.44
C LEU A 269 1.20 7.97 -18.43
N ASP A 270 0.28 7.32 -19.14
CA ASP A 270 -1.12 7.68 -19.09
C ASP A 270 -1.75 7.13 -17.78
N PRO A 271 -2.64 7.85 -17.09
CA PRO A 271 -3.33 7.36 -15.90
C PRO A 271 -4.00 6.00 -16.08
N THR A 272 -4.58 5.71 -17.24
CA THR A 272 -5.18 4.40 -17.53
C THR A 272 -4.10 3.32 -17.64
N ARG A 273 -2.90 3.66 -18.11
CA ARG A 273 -1.76 2.74 -18.12
C ARG A 273 -1.27 2.44 -16.71
N VAL A 274 -1.16 3.44 -15.84
CA VAL A 274 -0.77 3.23 -14.43
C VAL A 274 -1.82 2.42 -13.67
N MET A 275 -3.10 2.69 -13.90
CA MET A 275 -4.21 1.90 -13.33
C MET A 275 -4.08 0.40 -13.68
N LYS A 276 -3.75 0.08 -14.94
CA LYS A 276 -3.48 -1.29 -15.40
C LYS A 276 -2.21 -1.90 -14.79
N LEU A 277 -1.13 -1.13 -14.69
CA LEU A 277 0.12 -1.59 -14.07
C LEU A 277 -0.09 -1.99 -12.60
N LEU A 278 -0.99 -1.29 -11.91
CA LEU A 278 -1.38 -1.57 -10.54
C LEU A 278 -2.50 -2.61 -10.42
N LYS A 279 -3.03 -3.11 -11.54
CA LYS A 279 -4.18 -4.05 -11.60
C LYS A 279 -5.44 -3.53 -10.90
N LEU A 280 -5.59 -2.22 -10.86
CA LEU A 280 -6.78 -1.55 -10.32
C LEU A 280 -7.98 -1.66 -11.25
N ASP A 281 -7.84 -2.28 -12.42
CA ASP A 281 -8.89 -2.48 -13.41
C ASP A 281 -9.28 -3.96 -13.61
N ASP A 282 -8.73 -4.88 -12.81
CA ASP A 282 -9.01 -6.32 -12.88
C ASP A 282 -10.29 -6.69 -12.11
N ASN A 283 -10.33 -6.48 -10.80
CA ASN A 283 -11.53 -6.70 -9.99
C ASN A 283 -11.73 -5.63 -8.90
N PRO A 284 -12.99 -5.30 -8.53
CA PRO A 284 -13.27 -4.19 -7.60
C PRO A 284 -12.75 -4.41 -6.17
N GLY A 285 -12.60 -5.65 -5.72
CA GLY A 285 -12.12 -5.96 -4.37
C GLY A 285 -10.62 -5.70 -4.23
N ASP A 286 -9.83 -6.18 -5.19
CA ASP A 286 -8.39 -5.93 -5.26
C ASP A 286 -8.09 -4.47 -5.62
N ALA A 287 -8.99 -3.82 -6.36
CA ALA A 287 -8.89 -2.38 -6.62
C ALA A 287 -8.99 -1.55 -5.34
N LEU A 288 -9.61 -2.05 -4.27
CA LEU A 288 -9.69 -1.36 -2.97
C LEU A 288 -8.48 -1.61 -2.06
N GLU A 289 -7.41 -2.25 -2.55
CA GLU A 289 -6.17 -2.41 -1.79
C GLU A 289 -5.58 -1.01 -1.50
N SER A 290 -5.66 -0.61 -0.21
CA SER A 290 -5.39 0.76 0.22
C SER A 290 -4.02 1.29 -0.24
N GLY A 291 -2.99 0.42 -0.24
CA GLY A 291 -1.65 0.77 -0.68
C GLY A 291 -1.52 1.12 -2.17
N LYS A 292 -2.28 0.44 -3.04
CA LYS A 292 -2.25 0.69 -4.49
C LYS A 292 -3.05 1.93 -4.86
N LEU A 293 -4.24 2.10 -4.28
CA LEU A 293 -5.05 3.30 -4.49
C LEU A 293 -4.37 4.55 -3.94
N GLU A 294 -3.73 4.49 -2.78
CA GLU A 294 -2.98 5.63 -2.22
C GLU A 294 -1.84 6.04 -3.17
N THR A 295 -1.13 5.06 -3.73
CA THR A 295 -0.04 5.31 -4.69
C THR A 295 -0.58 5.90 -5.99
N PHE A 296 -1.69 5.36 -6.51
CA PHE A 296 -2.30 5.86 -7.73
C PHE A 296 -2.86 7.28 -7.55
N GLU A 297 -3.43 7.58 -6.38
CA GLU A 297 -3.90 8.92 -6.06
C GLU A 297 -2.76 9.94 -6.03
N LYS A 298 -1.63 9.59 -5.41
CA LYS A 298 -0.42 10.45 -5.41
C LYS A 298 0.06 10.72 -6.83
N TYR A 299 0.01 9.69 -7.68
CA TYR A 299 0.37 9.84 -9.09
C TYR A 299 -0.58 10.81 -9.83
N ILE A 300 -1.89 10.65 -9.66
CA ILE A 300 -2.90 11.56 -10.24
C ILE A 300 -2.68 13.00 -9.75
N ALA A 301 -2.45 13.19 -8.44
CA ALA A 301 -2.20 14.52 -7.88
C ALA A 301 -0.94 15.17 -8.46
N GLN A 302 0.13 14.39 -8.67
CA GLN A 302 1.35 14.87 -9.33
C GLN A 302 1.11 15.21 -10.81
N LEU A 303 0.32 14.41 -11.52
CA LEU A 303 -0.02 14.64 -12.92
C LEU A 303 -0.86 15.93 -13.09
N ASN A 304 -1.91 16.09 -12.29
CA ASN A 304 -2.80 17.26 -12.33
C ASN A 304 -2.05 18.54 -11.99
N LYS A 305 -1.14 18.51 -11.01
CA LYS A 305 -0.29 19.66 -10.68
C LYS A 305 0.53 20.14 -11.88
N ASN A 306 0.91 19.24 -12.78
CA ASN A 306 1.69 19.55 -13.97
C ASN A 306 0.80 19.84 -15.20
N ASN A 307 -0.50 19.54 -15.15
CA ASN A 307 -1.47 19.70 -16.24
C ASN A 307 -2.86 20.13 -15.73
N PRO A 308 -2.99 21.37 -15.20
CA PRO A 308 -4.23 21.83 -14.56
C PRO A 308 -5.43 21.91 -15.50
N ASP A 309 -5.22 21.97 -16.82
CA ASP A 309 -6.31 22.06 -17.81
C ASP A 309 -6.93 20.69 -18.17
N LYS A 310 -6.37 19.58 -17.68
CA LYS A 310 -6.80 18.19 -17.98
C LYS A 310 -6.81 17.33 -16.73
N GLU A 311 -7.34 17.88 -15.63
CA GLU A 311 -7.39 17.16 -14.37
C GLU A 311 -8.24 15.90 -14.49
N VAL A 312 -7.67 14.79 -14.01
CA VAL A 312 -8.41 13.55 -13.78
C VAL A 312 -8.52 13.29 -12.30
N THR A 313 -9.60 12.65 -11.84
CA THR A 313 -9.76 12.30 -10.42
C THR A 313 -9.65 10.79 -10.25
N LEU A 314 -9.19 10.34 -9.07
CA LEU A 314 -9.14 8.90 -8.75
C LEU A 314 -10.50 8.24 -8.95
N VAL A 315 -11.55 8.83 -8.38
CA VAL A 315 -12.92 8.34 -8.51
C VAL A 315 -13.43 8.38 -9.96
N GLY A 316 -13.08 9.41 -10.76
CA GLY A 316 -13.46 9.50 -12.17
C GLY A 316 -12.80 8.40 -13.01
N MET A 317 -11.53 8.10 -12.74
CA MET A 317 -10.81 6.99 -13.36
C MET A 317 -11.48 5.64 -13.02
N LEU A 318 -11.80 5.40 -11.75
CA LEU A 318 -12.50 4.19 -11.32
C LEU A 318 -13.90 4.10 -11.94
N ALA A 319 -14.65 5.21 -11.97
CA ALA A 319 -15.98 5.28 -12.56
C ALA A 319 -15.97 5.02 -14.07
N SER A 320 -14.92 5.45 -14.78
CA SER A 320 -14.77 5.15 -16.22
C SER A 320 -14.64 3.65 -16.50
N LYS A 321 -14.11 2.88 -15.54
CA LYS A 321 -13.91 1.42 -15.66
C LYS A 321 -15.08 0.62 -15.11
N TYR A 322 -15.56 0.96 -13.92
CA TYR A 322 -16.54 0.19 -13.15
C TYR A 322 -17.96 0.78 -13.17
N GLY A 323 -18.12 1.97 -13.75
CA GLY A 323 -19.33 2.78 -13.65
C GLY A 323 -19.43 3.48 -12.30
N GLU A 324 -20.05 4.67 -12.29
CA GLU A 324 -20.26 5.46 -11.07
C GLU A 324 -21.02 4.69 -9.98
N ILE A 325 -22.04 3.92 -10.39
CA ILE A 325 -22.82 3.07 -9.48
C ILE A 325 -21.93 1.96 -8.89
N GLY A 326 -21.08 1.34 -9.71
CA GLY A 326 -20.19 0.27 -9.26
C GLY A 326 -19.20 0.76 -8.21
N VAL A 327 -18.65 1.97 -8.39
CA VAL A 327 -17.74 2.60 -7.42
C VAL A 327 -18.45 2.96 -6.11
N ALA A 328 -19.64 3.57 -6.20
CA ALA A 328 -20.44 3.92 -5.02
C ALA A 328 -20.84 2.66 -4.23
N GLU A 329 -21.36 1.63 -4.91
CA GLU A 329 -21.79 0.38 -4.28
C GLU A 329 -20.61 -0.38 -3.66
N ALA A 330 -19.45 -0.46 -4.33
CA ALA A 330 -18.27 -1.11 -3.79
C ALA A 330 -17.70 -0.39 -2.55
N SER A 331 -17.72 0.95 -2.57
CA SER A 331 -17.28 1.77 -1.44
C SER A 331 -18.24 1.63 -0.25
N ALA A 332 -19.55 1.76 -0.50
CA ALA A 332 -20.59 1.56 0.51
C ALA A 332 -20.57 0.13 1.08
N PHE A 333 -20.36 -0.89 0.24
CA PHE A 333 -20.23 -2.28 0.69
C PHE A 333 -19.06 -2.45 1.66
N THR A 334 -17.88 -1.94 1.30
CA THR A 334 -16.67 -2.01 2.15
C THR A 334 -16.89 -1.31 3.48
N LEU A 335 -17.49 -0.13 3.47
CA LEU A 335 -17.83 0.57 4.72
C LEU A 335 -18.84 -0.22 5.59
N LYS A 336 -19.69 -1.08 4.99
CA LYS A 336 -20.84 -1.71 5.68
C LYS A 336 -20.52 -3.08 6.21
N TYR A 337 -19.78 -3.82 5.40
CA TYR A 337 -19.50 -5.23 5.56
C TYR A 337 -18.00 -5.53 5.57
N GLY A 338 -17.14 -4.53 5.36
CA GLY A 338 -15.68 -4.66 5.45
C GLY A 338 -15.19 -5.09 6.83
N VAL A 339 -13.91 -5.45 6.90
CA VAL A 339 -13.25 -6.29 7.92
C VAL A 339 -13.14 -5.65 9.32
N ALA A 340 -14.10 -4.83 9.74
CA ALA A 340 -14.22 -4.35 11.11
C ALA A 340 -14.73 -5.41 12.11
N ASN A 341 -14.88 -6.68 11.69
CA ASN A 341 -15.36 -7.79 12.53
C ASN A 341 -14.28 -8.79 12.98
N THR A 342 -12.99 -8.52 12.77
CA THR A 342 -11.89 -9.30 13.35
C THR A 342 -10.85 -8.38 13.99
N MET A 343 -10.33 -8.75 15.17
CA MET A 343 -9.51 -7.96 16.10
C MET A 343 -8.11 -7.50 15.60
N ASN A 344 -7.96 -7.11 14.35
CA ASN A 344 -6.76 -6.44 13.84
C ASN A 344 -7.13 -5.63 12.59
N VAL A 345 -7.59 -4.39 12.80
CA VAL A 345 -8.23 -3.59 11.74
C VAL A 345 -7.17 -2.93 10.88
N ASP A 346 -7.09 -3.32 9.61
CA ASP A 346 -6.50 -2.51 8.55
C ASP A 346 -7.40 -1.30 8.30
N THR A 347 -7.22 -0.26 9.12
CA THR A 347 -7.97 1.02 9.10
C THR A 347 -7.79 1.80 7.79
N SER A 348 -6.82 1.41 6.97
CA SER A 348 -6.48 2.08 5.72
C SER A 348 -7.52 1.81 4.62
N THR A 349 -8.05 0.59 4.54
CA THR A 349 -9.04 0.20 3.52
C THR A 349 -10.40 0.88 3.74
N ASP A 350 -10.89 0.93 4.98
CA ASP A 350 -12.13 1.64 5.32
C ASP A 350 -12.01 3.14 5.08
N LEU A 351 -10.85 3.75 5.39
CA LEU A 351 -10.60 5.17 5.14
C LEU A 351 -10.58 5.49 3.64
N MET A 352 -9.97 4.61 2.84
CA MET A 352 -9.97 4.75 1.38
C MET A 352 -11.39 4.61 0.82
N ALA A 353 -12.17 3.64 1.29
CA ALA A 353 -13.57 3.49 0.89
C ALA A 353 -14.42 4.72 1.27
N ALA A 354 -14.24 5.27 2.48
CA ALA A 354 -14.90 6.50 2.91
C ALA A 354 -14.55 7.69 2.00
N LYS A 355 -13.28 7.78 1.62
CA LYS A 355 -12.77 8.82 0.73
C LYS A 355 -13.34 8.70 -0.68
N LEU A 356 -13.35 7.50 -1.26
CA LEU A 356 -13.92 7.23 -2.57
C LEU A 356 -15.43 7.51 -2.59
N GLN A 357 -16.15 7.06 -1.56
CA GLN A 357 -17.58 7.35 -1.41
C GLN A 357 -17.83 8.85 -1.41
N LYS A 358 -17.11 9.61 -0.58
CA LYS A 358 -17.21 11.07 -0.54
C LYS A 358 -16.94 11.71 -1.90
N GLN A 359 -15.84 11.33 -2.56
CA GLN A 359 -15.47 11.89 -3.86
C GLN A 359 -16.55 11.59 -4.92
N GLN A 360 -17.17 10.41 -4.88
CA GLN A 360 -18.25 10.05 -5.80
C GLN A 360 -19.50 10.92 -5.59
N LEU A 361 -19.90 11.15 -4.33
CA LEU A 361 -21.03 12.02 -3.99
C LEU A 361 -20.77 13.48 -4.39
N GLU A 362 -19.55 13.97 -4.17
CA GLU A 362 -19.13 15.32 -4.58
C GLU A 362 -19.10 15.47 -6.10
N LEU A 363 -18.67 14.43 -6.84
CA LEU A 363 -18.76 14.43 -8.30
C LEU A 363 -20.20 14.57 -8.80
N TRP A 364 -21.14 13.81 -8.23
CA TRP A 364 -22.56 13.94 -8.59
C TRP A 364 -23.10 15.34 -8.30
N LEU A 365 -22.79 15.89 -7.12
CA LEU A 365 -23.24 17.21 -6.71
C LEU A 365 -22.68 18.32 -7.61
N ASN A 366 -21.38 18.28 -7.89
CA ASN A 366 -20.68 19.28 -8.71
C ASN A 366 -21.05 19.15 -10.18
N GLY A 367 -21.38 17.94 -10.64
CA GLY A 367 -21.98 17.68 -11.94
C GLY A 367 -23.43 18.17 -12.07
N GLY A 368 -24.02 18.71 -11.00
CA GLY A 368 -25.36 19.29 -11.01
C GLY A 368 -26.49 18.27 -10.85
N MET A 369 -26.20 17.04 -10.44
CA MET A 369 -27.25 16.05 -10.18
C MET A 369 -28.12 16.47 -9.00
N THR A 370 -29.44 16.29 -9.16
CA THR A 370 -30.42 16.45 -8.08
C THR A 370 -30.58 15.15 -7.28
N VAL A 371 -31.25 15.20 -6.13
CA VAL A 371 -31.60 13.99 -5.36
C VAL A 371 -32.45 13.01 -6.18
N ASP A 372 -33.32 13.53 -7.06
CA ASP A 372 -34.15 12.71 -7.94
C ASP A 372 -33.33 12.09 -9.09
N ASP A 373 -32.29 12.78 -9.58
CA ASP A 373 -31.38 12.22 -10.58
C ASP A 373 -30.54 11.09 -9.99
N VAL A 374 -30.01 11.26 -8.78
CA VAL A 374 -29.29 10.19 -8.07
C VAL A 374 -30.20 9.01 -7.77
N PHE A 375 -31.47 9.24 -7.38
CA PHE A 375 -32.45 8.17 -7.24
C PHE A 375 -32.61 7.37 -8.55
N LYS A 376 -32.80 8.06 -9.69
CA LYS A 376 -32.91 7.41 -11.01
C LYS A 376 -31.64 6.66 -11.38
N LEU A 377 -30.48 7.23 -11.10
CA LEU A 377 -29.17 6.64 -11.37
C LEU A 377 -28.99 5.32 -10.61
N LEU A 378 -29.37 5.27 -9.34
CA LEU A 378 -29.25 4.07 -8.51
C LEU A 378 -30.14 2.90 -8.96
N LYS A 379 -31.10 3.14 -9.87
CA LYS A 379 -31.95 2.10 -10.48
C LYS A 379 -32.52 1.14 -9.44
N PHE A 380 -33.36 1.64 -8.55
CA PHE A 380 -34.11 0.78 -7.62
C PHE A 380 -35.01 -0.17 -8.43
N GLU A 381 -34.67 -1.47 -8.46
CA GLU A 381 -35.46 -2.50 -9.15
C GLU A 381 -36.69 -2.90 -8.33
N GLU A 382 -37.75 -3.39 -8.99
CA GLU A 382 -38.94 -3.95 -8.30
C GLU A 382 -38.62 -5.21 -7.47
N ARG A 383 -37.53 -5.93 -7.81
CA ARG A 383 -36.99 -7.02 -6.99
C ARG A 383 -35.92 -6.47 -6.06
N VAL A 384 -36.19 -6.54 -4.77
CA VAL A 384 -35.21 -6.26 -3.72
C VAL A 384 -34.09 -7.30 -3.80
N ARG A 385 -32.84 -6.85 -3.89
CA ARG A 385 -31.62 -7.67 -3.89
C ARG A 385 -30.69 -7.25 -2.77
N PHE A 386 -29.63 -8.02 -2.52
CA PHE A 386 -28.62 -7.72 -1.49
C PHE A 386 -28.08 -6.28 -1.56
N GLY A 387 -27.93 -5.70 -2.76
CA GLY A 387 -27.46 -4.32 -2.96
C GLY A 387 -28.50 -3.21 -2.69
N THR A 388 -29.79 -3.53 -2.52
CA THR A 388 -30.84 -2.49 -2.36
C THR A 388 -30.63 -1.67 -1.07
N GLY A 389 -30.14 -2.28 0.02
CA GLY A 389 -29.80 -1.54 1.24
C GLY A 389 -28.62 -0.58 1.06
N LEU A 390 -27.64 -0.94 0.23
CA LEU A 390 -26.49 -0.09 -0.09
C LEU A 390 -26.89 1.12 -0.94
N LYS A 391 -27.81 0.92 -1.89
CA LYS A 391 -28.40 2.02 -2.67
C LYS A 391 -29.15 3.01 -1.78
N LEU A 392 -29.92 2.50 -0.81
CA LEU A 392 -30.60 3.35 0.18
C LEU A 392 -29.61 4.16 1.02
N ASP A 393 -28.53 3.55 1.51
CA ASP A 393 -27.49 4.27 2.26
C ASP A 393 -26.82 5.34 1.40
N THR A 394 -26.45 4.99 0.16
CA THR A 394 -25.81 5.93 -0.79
C THR A 394 -26.72 7.12 -1.10
N LEU A 395 -28.02 6.89 -1.30
CA LEU A 395 -29.00 7.96 -1.54
C LEU A 395 -29.16 8.85 -0.31
N ASP A 396 -29.27 8.28 0.89
CA ASP A 396 -29.38 9.03 2.15
C ASP A 396 -28.15 9.93 2.35
N GLU A 397 -26.94 9.40 2.12
CA GLU A 397 -25.69 10.16 2.19
C GLU A 397 -25.64 11.30 1.17
N PHE A 398 -26.09 11.06 -0.06
CA PHE A 398 -26.18 12.11 -1.06
C PHE A 398 -27.16 13.21 -0.64
N ILE A 399 -28.34 12.85 -0.13
CA ILE A 399 -29.35 13.80 0.35
C ILE A 399 -28.78 14.66 1.48
N LEU A 400 -28.06 14.06 2.44
CA LEU A 400 -27.42 14.81 3.53
C LEU A 400 -26.39 15.83 3.00
N LEU A 401 -25.56 15.42 2.04
CA LEU A 401 -24.60 16.31 1.39
C LEU A 401 -25.32 17.43 0.61
N TYR A 402 -26.31 17.05 -0.19
CA TYR A 402 -27.10 17.95 -1.03
C TYR A 402 -27.79 19.02 -0.19
N ASN A 403 -28.52 18.64 0.85
CA ASN A 403 -29.18 19.55 1.79
C ASN A 403 -28.20 20.53 2.43
N ARG A 404 -27.03 20.03 2.84
CA ARG A 404 -26.01 20.86 3.47
C ARG A 404 -25.45 21.94 2.54
N VAL A 405 -25.21 21.58 1.27
CA VAL A 405 -24.59 22.47 0.27
C VAL A 405 -25.62 23.38 -0.39
N LYS A 406 -26.76 22.84 -0.80
CA LYS A 406 -27.83 23.55 -1.50
C LYS A 406 -28.82 24.27 -0.56
N LYS A 407 -28.72 24.05 0.75
CA LYS A 407 -29.60 24.62 1.79
C LYS A 407 -31.07 24.22 1.60
N THR A 408 -31.28 22.95 1.30
CA THR A 408 -32.60 22.32 1.17
C THR A 408 -32.86 21.38 2.35
N ASP A 409 -34.08 20.86 2.42
CA ASP A 409 -34.59 19.95 3.45
C ASP A 409 -35.20 18.68 2.81
N GLU A 410 -34.56 18.16 1.76
CA GLU A 410 -34.97 16.90 1.13
C GLU A 410 -34.92 15.74 2.13
N ILE A 411 -35.95 14.91 2.14
CA ILE A 411 -36.06 13.77 3.03
C ILE A 411 -36.09 12.49 2.18
N LEU A 412 -35.36 11.46 2.61
CA LEU A 412 -35.22 10.21 1.87
C LEU A 412 -36.57 9.57 1.53
N GLU A 413 -37.50 9.56 2.48
CA GLU A 413 -38.86 9.04 2.28
C GLU A 413 -39.58 9.73 1.12
N ASP A 414 -39.51 11.06 1.04
CA ASP A 414 -40.19 11.82 -0.02
C ASP A 414 -39.54 11.62 -1.38
N VAL A 415 -38.20 11.53 -1.43
CA VAL A 415 -37.46 11.18 -2.66
C VAL A 415 -37.88 9.79 -3.15
N LEU A 416 -37.97 8.80 -2.24
CA LEU A 416 -38.42 7.45 -2.56
C LEU A 416 -39.89 7.45 -3.02
N THR A 417 -40.77 8.21 -2.37
CA THR A 417 -42.18 8.33 -2.75
C THR A 417 -42.35 8.95 -4.13
N ARG A 418 -41.63 10.03 -4.43
CA ARG A 418 -41.65 10.65 -5.78
C ARG A 418 -41.10 9.69 -6.83
N GLY A 419 -40.00 9.00 -6.51
CA GLY A 419 -39.31 8.10 -7.42
C GLY A 419 -40.06 6.80 -7.71
N LEU A 420 -40.70 6.19 -6.70
CA LEU A 420 -41.49 4.97 -6.85
C LEU A 420 -42.96 5.28 -7.18
N GLY A 421 -43.42 6.52 -7.00
CA GLY A 421 -44.72 7.02 -7.38
C GLY A 421 -45.78 7.04 -6.29
N ASN A 422 -45.61 6.30 -5.18
CA ASN A 422 -46.44 6.41 -3.98
C ASN A 422 -45.81 5.72 -2.76
N ASP A 423 -46.29 6.08 -1.57
CA ASP A 423 -45.88 5.53 -0.28
C ASP A 423 -46.12 4.02 -0.15
N GLY A 424 -47.15 3.47 -0.81
CA GLY A 424 -47.42 2.03 -0.81
C GLY A 424 -46.27 1.23 -1.42
N ARG A 425 -45.75 1.66 -2.58
CA ARG A 425 -44.60 1.01 -3.23
C ARG A 425 -43.33 1.13 -2.40
N VAL A 426 -43.12 2.26 -1.72
CA VAL A 426 -42.03 2.43 -0.75
C VAL A 426 -42.18 1.42 0.39
N ALA A 427 -43.36 1.31 0.99
CA ALA A 427 -43.63 0.42 2.11
C ALA A 427 -43.46 -1.06 1.72
N GLU A 428 -43.91 -1.47 0.53
CA GLU A 428 -43.70 -2.81 0.00
C GLU A 428 -42.22 -3.13 -0.22
N MET A 429 -41.45 -2.19 -0.78
CA MET A 429 -39.99 -2.35 -0.95
C MET A 429 -39.31 -2.56 0.41
N LEU A 430 -39.67 -1.75 1.42
CA LEU A 430 -39.10 -1.88 2.76
C LEU A 430 -39.53 -3.17 3.47
N ALA A 431 -40.76 -3.65 3.26
CA ALA A 431 -41.20 -4.93 3.82
C ALA A 431 -40.44 -6.11 3.20
N LYS A 432 -40.21 -6.08 1.89
CA LYS A 432 -39.37 -7.06 1.20
C LYS A 432 -37.91 -7.02 1.68
N LEU A 433 -37.37 -5.83 1.98
CA LEU A 433 -36.04 -5.67 2.60
C LEU A 433 -35.98 -6.26 4.02
N ASP A 434 -37.02 -6.06 4.83
CA ASP A 434 -37.08 -6.61 6.19
C ASP A 434 -37.17 -8.15 6.22
N ALA A 435 -37.67 -8.75 5.13
CA ALA A 435 -37.72 -10.19 4.98
C ALA A 435 -36.36 -10.83 4.63
N LEU A 436 -35.35 -10.08 4.19
CA LEU A 436 -34.03 -10.60 3.81
C LEU A 436 -33.18 -10.99 5.01
N ASP A 437 -32.38 -12.06 4.94
CA ASP A 437 -31.58 -12.58 6.08
C ASP A 437 -30.54 -11.62 6.69
N SER A 438 -30.20 -10.51 6.02
CA SER A 438 -29.19 -9.55 6.52
C SER A 438 -29.71 -8.66 7.66
N ASN A 439 -29.18 -8.86 8.88
CA ASN A 439 -29.58 -8.12 10.09
C ASN A 439 -29.46 -6.59 9.94
N GLU A 440 -28.40 -6.11 9.30
CA GLU A 440 -28.17 -4.67 9.07
C GLU A 440 -29.19 -4.06 8.11
N THR A 441 -29.51 -4.79 7.05
CA THR A 441 -30.53 -4.37 6.06
C THR A 441 -31.92 -4.35 6.69
N LYS A 442 -32.27 -5.35 7.53
CA LYS A 442 -33.52 -5.35 8.30
C LYS A 442 -33.66 -4.13 9.20
N LYS A 443 -32.61 -3.80 9.97
CA LYS A 443 -32.60 -2.63 10.86
C LYS A 443 -32.85 -1.32 10.08
N GLN A 444 -32.20 -1.17 8.92
CA GLN A 444 -32.39 -0.02 8.04
C GLN A 444 -33.83 0.06 7.52
N ALA A 445 -34.37 -1.05 7.01
CA ALA A 445 -35.73 -1.13 6.50
C ALA A 445 -36.77 -0.77 7.58
N ARG A 446 -36.66 -1.35 8.78
CA ARG A 446 -37.54 -1.04 9.92
C ARG A 446 -37.48 0.41 10.36
N LYS A 447 -36.29 1.03 10.34
CA LYS A 447 -36.13 2.45 10.66
C LYS A 447 -36.88 3.33 9.67
N LEU A 448 -36.74 3.04 8.37
CA LEU A 448 -37.45 3.74 7.30
C LEU A 448 -38.97 3.52 7.37
N GLN A 449 -39.42 2.29 7.64
CA GLN A 449 -40.85 1.98 7.82
C GLN A 449 -41.45 2.79 8.96
N LYS A 450 -40.77 2.90 10.10
CA LYS A 450 -41.28 3.71 11.23
C LYS A 450 -41.42 5.19 10.87
N ARG A 451 -40.48 5.75 10.10
CA ARG A 451 -40.57 7.15 9.62
C ARG A 451 -41.75 7.32 8.67
N LEU A 452 -41.93 6.39 7.73
CA LEU A 452 -43.07 6.38 6.81
C LEU A 452 -44.42 6.25 7.56
N PHE A 453 -44.50 5.38 8.56
CA PHE A 453 -45.70 5.20 9.37
C PHE A 453 -46.03 6.42 10.25
N SER A 454 -45.02 7.11 10.79
CA SER A 454 -45.22 8.38 11.48
C SER A 454 -45.87 9.41 10.55
N LYS A 455 -45.34 9.54 9.32
CA LYS A 455 -45.93 10.41 8.28
C LYS A 455 -47.38 10.05 7.98
N TRP A 456 -47.70 8.77 7.83
CA TRP A 456 -49.07 8.31 7.61
C TRP A 456 -50.01 8.71 8.76
N MET A 457 -49.54 8.63 10.01
CA MET A 457 -50.33 9.09 11.16
C MET A 457 -50.55 10.61 11.15
N GLU A 458 -49.52 11.37 10.80
CA GLU A 458 -49.62 12.83 10.65
C GLU A 458 -50.61 13.23 9.54
N GLU A 459 -50.77 12.37 8.52
CA GLU A 459 -51.74 12.51 7.43
C GLU A 459 -53.13 11.86 7.73
N ASP A 460 -53.41 11.52 8.99
CA ASP A 460 -54.66 10.89 9.45
C ASP A 460 -55.03 9.60 8.68
N VAL A 461 -54.01 8.78 8.39
CA VAL A 461 -54.19 7.41 7.90
C VAL A 461 -54.42 6.49 9.09
N LYS A 462 -55.58 5.82 9.08
CA LYS A 462 -55.94 4.82 10.10
C LYS A 462 -55.66 3.41 9.58
N PRO A 463 -55.41 2.42 10.46
CA PRO A 463 -55.18 1.03 10.04
C PRO A 463 -56.26 0.48 9.10
N THR A 464 -57.52 0.85 9.33
CA THR A 464 -58.67 0.45 8.49
C THR A 464 -58.69 1.07 7.09
N SER A 465 -57.89 2.12 6.86
CA SER A 465 -57.86 2.88 5.61
C SER A 465 -56.59 2.69 4.79
N VAL A 466 -55.64 1.86 5.24
CA VAL A 466 -54.34 1.68 4.58
C VAL A 466 -54.51 1.17 3.14
N PHE A 467 -55.35 0.15 2.92
CA PHE A 467 -55.54 -0.41 1.58
C PHE A 467 -56.12 0.62 0.59
N SER A 468 -57.10 1.41 1.02
CA SER A 468 -57.76 2.40 0.16
C SER A 468 -56.96 3.69 -0.01
N LYS A 469 -56.35 4.24 1.06
CA LYS A 469 -55.61 5.51 1.02
C LYS A 469 -54.18 5.36 0.50
N ILE A 470 -53.43 4.34 0.95
CA ILE A 470 -52.01 4.15 0.61
C ILE A 470 -51.85 3.33 -0.65
N PHE A 471 -52.46 2.14 -0.67
CA PHE A 471 -52.29 1.20 -1.79
C PHE A 471 -53.28 1.44 -2.94
N LYS A 472 -54.36 2.19 -2.71
CA LYS A 472 -55.43 2.48 -3.68
C LYS A 472 -56.08 1.20 -4.24
N ILE A 473 -56.28 0.20 -3.38
CA ILE A 473 -56.88 -1.11 -3.71
C ILE A 473 -57.89 -1.53 -2.64
N SER A 474 -58.65 -2.60 -2.91
CA SER A 474 -59.43 -3.28 -1.88
C SER A 474 -58.56 -4.24 -1.06
N GLU A 475 -58.96 -4.53 0.18
CA GLU A 475 -58.26 -5.52 1.01
C GLU A 475 -58.30 -6.94 0.42
N ALA A 476 -59.36 -7.28 -0.31
CA ALA A 476 -59.49 -8.57 -0.99
C ALA A 476 -58.44 -8.74 -2.11
N ASP A 477 -58.09 -7.65 -2.78
CA ASP A 477 -57.11 -7.63 -3.88
C ASP A 477 -55.67 -7.44 -3.38
N ALA A 478 -55.47 -7.24 -2.08
CA ALA A 478 -54.16 -6.95 -1.50
C ALA A 478 -53.23 -8.17 -1.53
N SER A 479 -51.99 -7.95 -1.98
CA SER A 479 -50.93 -8.95 -1.92
C SER A 479 -50.52 -9.26 -0.49
N ASP A 480 -49.84 -10.39 -0.29
CA ASP A 480 -49.33 -10.77 1.03
C ASP A 480 -48.38 -9.71 1.60
N THR A 481 -47.55 -9.09 0.76
CA THR A 481 -46.65 -8.00 1.20
C THR A 481 -47.44 -6.79 1.67
N GLN A 482 -48.52 -6.41 0.96
CA GLN A 482 -49.36 -5.27 1.34
C GLN A 482 -50.11 -5.55 2.66
N LYS A 483 -50.57 -6.79 2.86
CA LYS A 483 -51.16 -7.24 4.13
C LYS A 483 -50.15 -7.21 5.27
N THR A 484 -48.90 -7.64 5.04
CA THR A 484 -47.81 -7.52 6.02
C THR A 484 -47.56 -6.06 6.39
N VAL A 485 -47.48 -5.16 5.41
CA VAL A 485 -47.31 -3.72 5.67
C VAL A 485 -48.47 -3.17 6.51
N ALA A 486 -49.72 -3.49 6.17
CA ALA A 486 -50.89 -3.05 6.93
C ALA A 486 -50.87 -3.58 8.37
N SER A 487 -50.46 -4.83 8.59
CA SER A 487 -50.28 -5.41 9.92
C SER A 487 -49.20 -4.66 10.72
N HIS A 488 -48.03 -4.43 10.12
CA HIS A 488 -46.95 -3.70 10.78
C HIS A 488 -47.34 -2.24 11.11
N PHE A 489 -48.11 -1.59 10.24
CA PHE A 489 -48.64 -0.25 10.50
C PHE A 489 -49.63 -0.26 11.66
N LYS A 490 -50.55 -1.24 11.70
CA LYS A 490 -51.48 -1.41 12.82
C LYS A 490 -50.74 -1.58 14.15
N ASP A 491 -49.75 -2.48 14.18
CA ASP A 491 -48.93 -2.69 15.38
C ASP A 491 -48.22 -1.40 15.80
N TYR A 492 -47.67 -0.64 14.84
CA TYR A 492 -47.06 0.65 15.12
C TYR A 492 -48.08 1.67 15.67
N TYR A 493 -49.23 1.79 15.02
CA TYR A 493 -50.31 2.72 15.38
C TYR A 493 -50.81 2.46 16.81
N ASP A 494 -51.09 1.19 17.15
CA ASP A 494 -51.59 0.78 18.46
C ASP A 494 -50.56 1.02 19.58
N ASN A 495 -49.26 0.91 19.27
CA ASN A 495 -48.17 1.14 20.23
C ASN A 495 -47.80 2.62 20.42
N VAL A 496 -48.10 3.47 19.44
CA VAL A 496 -47.77 4.92 19.48
C VAL A 496 -48.93 5.75 20.03
N GLN A 497 -50.18 5.27 19.91
CA GLN A 497 -51.32 5.86 20.61
C GLN A 497 -51.12 5.69 22.13
N PRO A 498 -51.21 6.76 22.95
CA PRO A 498 -51.23 6.59 24.39
C PRO A 498 -52.43 5.70 24.74
N THR A 499 -52.19 4.61 25.45
CA THR A 499 -53.25 3.75 25.99
C THR A 499 -54.21 4.62 26.81
N PHE A 500 -55.34 5.01 26.22
CA PHE A 500 -56.46 5.53 26.97
C PHE A 500 -57.12 4.31 27.63
N THR A 501 -56.58 3.91 28.78
CA THR A 501 -57.33 3.02 29.69
C THR A 501 -58.54 3.80 30.16
N ASP A 502 -59.69 3.51 29.57
CA ASP A 502 -61.01 3.97 30.02
C ASP A 502 -61.21 3.56 31.49
N PRO A 503 -61.29 4.50 32.45
CA PRO A 503 -61.46 4.19 33.86
C PRO A 503 -62.93 3.91 34.24
N ARG A 504 -63.77 3.41 33.31
CA ARG A 504 -65.16 3.04 33.63
C ARG A 504 -65.53 1.63 33.18
N ARG A 505 -65.02 0.65 33.92
CA ARG A 505 -65.82 -0.49 34.39
C ARG A 505 -65.37 -0.85 35.81
N LEU A 506 -66.07 -0.28 36.80
CA LEU A 506 -66.31 -0.91 38.09
C LEU A 506 -67.57 -1.77 37.98
#